data_AF-A0ABD5XFC4-F1
#
_entry.id   AF-A0ABD5XFC4-F1
#
_cell.length_a   1.000
_cell.length_b   1.000
_cell.length_c   1.000
_cell.angle_alpha   90.00
_cell.angle_beta   90.00
_cell.angle_gamma   90.00
#
_symmetry.space_group_name_H-M   'P 1'
#
loop_
_entity.id
_entity.type
_entity.pdbx_description
1 polymer ?
#
loop_
_entity_poly.entity_id
_entity_poly.type
_entity_poly.pdbx_seq_one_letter_code
_entity_poly.pdbx_strand_id
1 'polypeptide(L)'
;MDRISAIRNIEDAIRDLESGDADLASTERRVVTVLRTFATEFEDDAGDGTLDAWTAVGDDRAEGLVVLAADAADARARVRDLLDEATGDADDVSFSVEEV
;
A
#
# COMPACT_ATOMS: atom_id res chain seq x y z
N MET A 1 -11.37 -0.58 -7.08
CA MET A 1 -10.92 0.79 -7.36
C MET A 1 -9.69 0.74 -8.25
N ASP A 2 -9.78 1.35 -9.44
CA ASP A 2 -8.65 1.46 -10.34
C ASP A 2 -7.67 2.58 -9.93
N ARG A 3 -6.44 2.49 -10.44
CA ARG A 3 -5.35 3.44 -10.16
C ARG A 3 -5.68 4.87 -10.57
N ILE A 4 -6.34 5.08 -11.71
CA ILE A 4 -6.64 6.42 -12.21
C ILE A 4 -7.66 7.09 -11.29
N SER A 5 -8.68 6.35 -10.85
CA SER A 5 -9.67 6.82 -9.90
C SER A 5 -9.04 7.16 -8.55
N ALA A 6 -8.14 6.33 -8.02
CA ALA A 6 -7.45 6.63 -6.77
C ALA A 6 -6.65 7.94 -6.85
N ILE A 7 -5.87 8.12 -7.93
CA ILE A 7 -5.07 9.34 -8.15
C ILE A 7 -5.96 10.57 -8.24
N ARG A 8 -7.05 10.52 -9.01
CA ARG A 8 -7.97 11.66 -9.15
C ARG A 8 -8.59 12.06 -7.80
N ASN A 9 -9.02 11.09 -7.00
CA ASN A 9 -9.57 11.38 -5.68
C ASN A 9 -8.56 12.04 -4.74
N ILE A 10 -7.29 11.63 -4.82
CA ILE A 10 -6.19 12.24 -4.06
C ILE A 10 -5.93 13.66 -4.56
N GLU A 11 -5.84 13.87 -5.88
CA GLU A 11 -5.66 15.19 -6.46
C GLU A 11 -6.78 16.15 -6.07
N ASP A 12 -8.04 15.71 -6.07
CA ASP A 12 -9.17 16.54 -5.66
C ASP A 12 -9.08 16.93 -4.17
N ALA A 13 -8.67 16.00 -3.30
CA ALA A 13 -8.43 16.32 -1.89
C ALA A 13 -7.32 17.36 -1.67
N ILE A 14 -6.28 17.34 -2.53
CA ILE A 14 -5.20 18.32 -2.52
C ILE A 14 -5.70 19.68 -3.05
N ARG A 15 -6.50 19.70 -4.12
CA ARG A 15 -7.09 20.93 -4.66
C ARG A 15 -7.95 21.64 -3.63
N ASP A 16 -8.77 20.90 -2.87
CA ASP A 16 -9.59 21.46 -1.78
C ASP A 16 -8.71 22.08 -0.67
N LEU A 17 -7.53 21.52 -0.40
CA LEU A 17 -6.57 22.12 0.54
C LEU A 17 -5.95 23.40 -0.03
N GLU A 18 -5.55 23.39 -1.29
CA GLU A 18 -4.92 24.54 -1.96
C GLU A 18 -5.87 25.74 -2.08
N SER A 19 -7.17 25.49 -2.29
CA SER A 19 -8.19 26.54 -2.32
C SER A 19 -8.59 27.05 -0.93
N GLY A 20 -8.27 26.30 0.13
CA GLY A 20 -8.70 26.56 1.50
C GLY A 20 -10.11 26.02 1.83
N ASP A 21 -10.68 25.19 0.97
CA ASP A 21 -11.96 24.50 1.20
C ASP A 21 -11.83 23.33 2.21
N ALA A 22 -10.61 22.84 2.44
CA ALA A 22 -10.29 21.84 3.45
C ALA A 22 -9.05 22.21 4.27
N ASP A 23 -9.00 21.77 5.53
CA ASP A 23 -7.79 21.79 6.35
C ASP A 23 -6.90 20.57 6.10
N LEU A 24 -5.62 20.67 6.44
CA LEU A 24 -4.63 19.61 6.24
C LEU A 24 -5.07 18.28 6.86
N ALA A 25 -5.57 18.31 8.10
CA ALA A 25 -5.97 17.11 8.82
C ALA A 25 -7.13 16.37 8.11
N SER A 26 -8.05 17.12 7.50
CA SER A 26 -9.16 16.58 6.71
C SER A 26 -8.68 15.99 5.40
N THR A 27 -7.77 16.68 4.71
CA THR A 27 -7.14 16.19 3.48
C THR A 27 -6.35 14.90 3.73
N GLU A 28 -5.53 14.84 4.77
CA GLU A 28 -4.76 13.65 5.15
C GLU A 28 -5.67 12.44 5.42
N ARG A 29 -6.76 12.62 6.19
CA ARG A 29 -7.74 11.56 6.43
C ARG A 29 -8.35 11.05 5.12
N ARG A 30 -8.69 11.95 4.20
CA ARG A 30 -9.27 11.59 2.89
C ARG A 30 -8.29 10.82 2.04
N VAL A 31 -7.04 11.28 1.95
CA VAL A 31 -5.97 10.61 1.21
C VAL A 31 -5.69 9.22 1.77
N VAL A 32 -5.55 9.07 3.09
CA VAL A 32 -5.35 7.76 3.74
C VAL A 32 -6.50 6.82 3.45
N THR A 33 -7.74 7.32 3.47
CA THR A 33 -8.93 6.52 3.15
C THR A 33 -8.87 6.03 1.70
N VAL A 34 -8.59 6.92 0.74
CA VAL A 34 -8.48 6.54 -0.69
C VAL A 34 -7.37 5.51 -0.91
N LEU A 35 -6.20 5.69 -0.28
CA LEU A 35 -5.09 4.74 -0.41
C LEU A 35 -5.42 3.37 0.17
N ARG A 36 -6.10 3.31 1.32
CA ARG A 36 -6.57 2.03 1.91
C ARG A 36 -7.55 1.33 0.99
N THR A 37 -8.55 2.05 0.48
CA THR A 37 -9.52 1.51 -0.48
C THR A 37 -8.83 1.02 -1.75
N PHE A 38 -7.89 1.80 -2.30
CA PHE A 38 -7.12 1.38 -3.46
C PHE A 38 -6.33 0.09 -3.20
N ALA A 39 -5.70 -0.04 -2.02
CA ALA A 39 -4.94 -1.22 -1.67
C ALA A 39 -5.83 -2.46 -1.48
N THR A 40 -6.98 -2.34 -0.81
CA THR A 40 -7.84 -3.49 -0.47
C THR A 40 -8.85 -3.86 -1.55
N GLU A 41 -9.27 -2.89 -2.36
CA GLU A 41 -10.23 -3.10 -3.45
C GLU A 41 -9.53 -2.94 -4.81
N PHE A 42 -8.24 -3.24 -4.90
CA PHE A 42 -7.48 -3.05 -6.13
C PHE A 42 -8.12 -3.82 -7.28
N GLU A 43 -8.41 -3.13 -8.39
CA GLU A 43 -8.90 -3.73 -9.63
C GLU A 43 -7.84 -3.49 -10.70
N ASP A 44 -7.17 -4.57 -11.13
CA ASP A 44 -6.09 -4.46 -12.11
C ASP A 44 -6.63 -4.38 -13.55
N ASP A 45 -6.57 -3.18 -14.13
CA ASP A 45 -6.76 -2.94 -15.57
C ASP A 45 -5.42 -2.91 -16.34
N ALA A 46 -4.28 -3.16 -15.67
CA ALA A 46 -2.94 -2.99 -16.20
C ALA A 46 -2.26 -4.30 -16.64
N GLY A 47 -3.02 -5.32 -17.04
CA GLY A 47 -2.57 -6.33 -18.00
C GLY A 47 -1.42 -7.28 -17.60
N ASP A 48 -0.93 -7.26 -16.35
CA ASP A 48 0.11 -8.16 -15.83
C ASP A 48 -0.39 -8.90 -14.58
N GLY A 49 -1.46 -9.69 -14.75
CA GLY A 49 -2.03 -10.53 -13.68
C GLY A 49 -2.94 -9.77 -12.71
N THR A 50 -3.57 -10.50 -11.80
CA THR A 50 -4.33 -9.93 -10.68
C THR A 50 -3.34 -9.77 -9.52
N LEU A 51 -3.12 -8.53 -9.06
CA LEU A 51 -2.38 -8.28 -7.81
C LEU A 51 -3.36 -8.26 -6.65
N ASP A 52 -3.00 -8.94 -5.57
CA ASP A 52 -3.74 -8.94 -4.32
C ASP A 52 -2.93 -8.22 -3.23
N ALA A 53 -3.60 -7.73 -2.19
CA ALA A 53 -2.94 -7.12 -1.05
C ALA A 53 -2.47 -8.19 -0.07
N TRP A 54 -1.21 -8.09 0.34
CA TRP A 54 -0.58 -8.99 1.31
C TRP A 54 -0.01 -8.21 2.47
N THR A 55 -0.28 -8.64 3.69
CA THR A 55 0.32 -8.10 4.91
C THR A 55 1.37 -9.05 5.45
N ALA A 56 2.52 -8.52 5.85
CA ALA A 56 3.52 -9.28 6.58
C ALA A 56 3.14 -9.41 8.06
N VAL A 57 3.35 -10.60 8.61
CA VAL A 57 3.06 -10.95 9.99
C VAL A 57 4.22 -11.75 10.60
N GLY A 58 4.52 -11.53 11.87
CA GLY A 58 5.57 -12.23 12.62
C GLY A 58 6.55 -11.29 13.31
N ASP A 59 7.74 -11.11 12.72
CA ASP A 59 8.79 -10.24 13.27
C ASP A 59 8.35 -8.77 13.26
N ASP A 60 8.58 -8.05 14.37
CA ASP A 60 8.18 -6.65 14.57
C ASP A 60 8.70 -5.71 13.47
N ARG A 61 9.82 -6.05 12.81
CA ARG A 61 10.37 -5.26 11.71
C ARG A 61 9.53 -5.36 10.43
N ALA A 62 8.87 -6.50 10.22
CA ALA A 62 8.05 -6.78 9.05
C ALA A 62 6.55 -6.58 9.32
N GLU A 63 6.11 -6.75 10.56
CA GLU A 63 4.72 -6.71 10.98
C GLU A 63 3.98 -5.48 10.44
N GLY A 64 2.87 -5.73 9.74
CA GLY A 64 1.99 -4.68 9.21
C GLY A 64 2.48 -4.01 7.93
N LEU A 65 3.61 -4.43 7.35
CA LEU A 65 3.98 -4.03 5.99
C LEU A 65 2.98 -4.63 5.00
N VAL A 66 2.35 -3.76 4.19
CA VAL A 66 1.40 -4.18 3.15
C VAL A 66 2.02 -3.97 1.79
N VAL A 67 2.01 -5.01 0.95
CA VAL A 67 2.46 -4.98 -0.44
C VAL A 67 1.37 -5.52 -1.35
N LEU A 68 1.30 -4.98 -2.57
CA LEU A 68 0.50 -5.59 -3.63
C LEU A 68 1.37 -6.64 -4.31
N ALA A 69 0.86 -7.85 -4.53
CA ALA A 69 1.59 -8.92 -5.20
C ALA A 69 0.73 -9.99 -5.88
N ALA A 70 1.30 -10.60 -6.92
CA ALA A 70 0.60 -11.60 -7.72
C ALA A 70 0.40 -12.93 -6.96
N ASP A 71 1.29 -13.22 -6.02
CA ASP A 71 1.20 -14.37 -5.14
C ASP A 71 2.00 -14.16 -3.84
N ALA A 72 1.87 -15.11 -2.91
CA ALA A 72 2.54 -15.07 -1.61
C ALA A 72 4.08 -15.14 -1.68
N ALA A 73 4.67 -15.66 -2.76
CA ALA A 73 6.12 -15.71 -2.93
C ALA A 73 6.65 -14.33 -3.37
N ASP A 74 5.97 -13.72 -4.35
CA ASP A 74 6.21 -12.34 -4.80
C ASP A 74 6.02 -11.34 -3.64
N ALA A 75 4.96 -11.51 -2.84
CA ALA A 75 4.73 -10.71 -1.63
C ALA A 75 5.90 -10.78 -0.64
N ARG A 76 6.38 -12.00 -0.35
CA ARG A 76 7.54 -12.17 0.55
C ARG A 76 8.81 -11.56 -0.02
N ALA A 77 9.04 -11.64 -1.33
CA ALA A 77 10.19 -11.01 -1.97
C ALA A 77 10.14 -9.49 -1.80
N ARG A 78 9.00 -8.86 -2.13
CA ARG A 78 8.82 -7.41 -1.96
C ARG A 78 8.99 -6.94 -0.52
N VAL A 79 8.46 -7.68 0.46
CA VAL A 79 8.66 -7.34 1.88
C VAL A 79 10.14 -7.44 2.28
N ARG A 80 10.87 -8.45 1.80
CA ARG A 80 12.32 -8.55 2.05
C ARG A 80 13.09 -7.37 1.45
N ASP A 81 12.78 -7.00 0.21
CA ASP A 81 13.43 -5.87 -0.46
C ASP A 81 13.23 -4.57 0.33
N LEU A 82 12.01 -4.32 0.85
CA LEU A 82 11.71 -3.17 1.70
C LEU A 82 12.47 -3.20 3.03
N LEU A 83 12.59 -4.37 3.66
CA LEU A 83 13.35 -4.55 4.89
C LEU A 83 14.85 -4.32 4.69
N ASP A 84 15.39 -4.82 3.58
CA ASP A 84 16.80 -4.66 3.23
C ASP A 84 17.12 -3.18 2.96
N GLU A 85 16.25 -2.46 2.24
CA GLU A 85 16.40 -1.02 2.03
C GLU A 85 16.33 -0.21 3.33
N ALA A 86 15.44 -0.60 4.25
CA ALA A 86 15.24 0.12 5.51
C ALA A 86 16.33 -0.16 6.56
N THR A 87 16.87 -1.38 6.61
CA THR A 87 17.71 -1.86 7.73
C THR A 87 19.04 -2.44 7.33
N GLY A 88 19.22 -2.84 6.06
CA GLY A 88 20.42 -3.52 5.55
C GLY A 88 20.63 -4.94 6.09
N ASP A 89 19.62 -5.55 6.70
CA ASP A 89 19.69 -6.88 7.30
C ASP A 89 18.32 -7.60 7.27
N ALA A 90 17.87 -7.95 6.07
CA ALA A 90 16.62 -8.68 5.86
C ALA A 90 16.74 -10.20 6.09
N ASP A 91 17.95 -10.76 6.06
CA ASP A 91 18.18 -12.21 6.09
C ASP A 91 17.84 -12.85 7.45
N ASP A 92 17.97 -12.10 8.55
CA ASP A 92 17.62 -12.55 9.90
C ASP A 92 16.15 -12.25 10.29
N VAL A 93 15.31 -11.79 9.36
CA VAL A 93 13.89 -11.49 9.62
C VAL A 93 13.01 -12.70 9.28
N SER A 94 12.37 -13.30 10.29
CA SER A 94 11.42 -14.40 10.09
C SER A 94 9.98 -13.88 10.08
N PHE A 95 9.35 -13.89 8.91
CA PHE A 95 7.94 -13.49 8.76
C PHE A 95 7.18 -14.37 7.75
N SER A 96 5.86 -14.35 7.84
CA SER A 96 4.94 -14.85 6.81
C SER A 96 4.13 -13.71 6.21
N VAL A 97 3.43 -14.00 5.12
CA VAL A 97 2.49 -13.05 4.50
C VAL A 97 1.11 -13.68 4.44
N GLU A 98 0.10 -12.85 4.68
CA GLU A 98 -1.32 -13.20 4.63
C GLU A 98 -2.03 -12.25 3.66
N GLU A 99 -3.00 -12.76 2.91
CA GLU A 99 -3.85 -11.93 2.05
C GLU A 99 -4.79 -11.07 2.93
N VAL A 100 -4.99 -9.80 2.55
CA VAL A 100 -5.73 -8.80 3.34
C VAL A 100 -7.24 -8.88 3.10
#